data_AF-A0AAD9MVD6-F1
#
_entry.id   AF-A0AAD9MVD6-F1
#
_cell.length_a   1.000
_cell.length_b   1.000
_cell.length_c   1.000
_cell.angle_alpha   90.00
_cell.angle_beta   90.00
_cell.angle_gamma   90.00
#
_symmetry.space_group_name_H-M   'P 1'
#
loop_
_entity.id
_entity.type
_entity.pdbx_description
1 polymer ?
#
loop_
_entity_poly.entity_id
_entity_poly.type
_entity_poly.pdbx_seq_one_letter_code
_entity_poly.pdbx_strand_id
1 'polypeptide(L)'
;MKQSPYGLLEIKCPTSDSVNMVQYLKKDAGGFLYLSRTHNYYFQVMTQLAVTGLPWCDFFVWCGKDDTHHLETIFFTAMNGRKLKTK
;
A
#
# COMPACT_ATOMS: atom_id res chain seq x y z
N MET A 1 9.14 23.74 4.30
CA MET A 1 9.88 22.47 4.20
C MET A 1 9.81 22.01 2.75
N LYS A 2 10.94 21.74 2.07
CA LYS A 2 10.91 21.16 0.71
C LYS A 2 10.36 19.74 0.81
N GLN A 3 9.35 19.40 0.01
CA GLN A 3 8.88 18.02 -0.13
C GLN A 3 10.00 17.18 -0.76
N SER A 4 10.27 16.02 -0.17
CA SER A 4 11.18 15.04 -0.76
C SER A 4 10.67 14.64 -2.15
N PRO A 5 11.53 14.58 -3.19
CA PRO A 5 11.13 14.02 -4.49
C PRO A 5 10.98 12.49 -4.42
N TYR A 6 11.42 11.87 -3.33
CA TYR A 6 11.42 10.43 -3.12
C TYR A 6 10.14 9.98 -2.40
N GLY A 7 9.75 8.75 -2.67
CA GLY A 7 8.76 7.99 -1.91
C GLY A 7 9.25 6.58 -1.62
N LEU A 8 8.35 5.77 -1.09
CA LEU A 8 8.61 4.37 -0.79
C LEU A 8 8.12 3.44 -1.90
N LEU A 9 8.66 2.23 -1.94
CA LEU A 9 8.14 1.13 -2.73
C LEU A 9 7.96 -0.08 -1.80
N GLU A 10 6.75 -0.59 -1.71
CA GLU A 10 6.40 -1.80 -0.97
C GLU A 10 5.93 -2.86 -1.97
N ILE A 11 6.62 -4.00 -2.03
CA ILE A 11 6.36 -5.08 -3.00
C ILE A 11 5.77 -6.30 -2.31
N LYS A 12 4.71 -6.87 -2.89
CA LYS A 12 4.14 -8.16 -2.50
C LYS A 12 4.13 -9.12 -3.70
N CYS A 13 4.60 -10.34 -3.48
CA CYS A 13 4.56 -11.43 -4.47
C CYS A 13 3.83 -12.65 -3.87
N PRO A 14 2.49 -12.63 -3.79
CA PRO A 14 1.72 -13.74 -3.23
C PRO A 14 1.77 -14.98 -4.14
N THR A 15 1.44 -16.14 -3.58
CA THR A 15 1.27 -17.40 -4.32
C THR A 15 -0.05 -17.49 -5.08
N SER A 16 -0.89 -16.46 -5.01
CA SER A 16 -2.16 -16.38 -5.74
C SER A 16 -1.93 -16.29 -7.24
N ASP A 17 -2.83 -16.91 -8.00
CA ASP A 17 -2.75 -16.97 -9.47
C ASP A 17 -2.91 -15.58 -10.09
N SER A 18 -3.84 -14.78 -9.55
CA SER A 18 -4.16 -13.42 -10.01
C SER A 18 -4.32 -12.41 -8.87
N VAL A 19 -4.02 -11.13 -9.15
CA VAL A 19 -4.32 -9.99 -8.27
C VAL A 19 -5.81 -9.82 -7.96
N ASN A 20 -6.70 -10.43 -8.74
CA ASN A 20 -8.14 -10.46 -8.42
C ASN A 20 -8.48 -11.42 -7.27
N MET A 21 -7.58 -12.34 -6.93
CA MET A 21 -7.81 -13.38 -5.92
C MET A 21 -7.15 -13.06 -4.57
N VAL A 22 -6.30 -12.04 -4.50
CA VAL A 22 -5.63 -11.68 -3.25
C VAL A 22 -6.60 -10.98 -2.31
N GLN A 23 -6.63 -11.40 -1.04
CA GLN A 23 -7.64 -10.95 -0.08
C GLN A 23 -7.50 -9.48 0.34
N TYR A 24 -6.30 -8.92 0.18
CA TYR A 24 -5.98 -7.56 0.59
C TYR A 24 -6.25 -6.50 -0.50
N LEU A 25 -6.49 -6.90 -1.75
CA LEU A 25 -7.00 -5.98 -2.77
C LEU A 25 -8.52 -6.06 -2.82
N LYS A 26 -9.16 -4.90 -2.99
CA LYS A 26 -10.61 -4.75 -3.16
C LYS A 26 -10.89 -3.96 -4.42
N LYS A 27 -12.07 -4.16 -5.02
CA LYS A 27 -12.55 -3.36 -6.14
C LYS A 27 -13.46 -2.25 -5.61
N ASP A 28 -13.32 -1.06 -6.16
CA ASP A 28 -14.30 0.01 -5.96
C ASP A 28 -15.53 -0.19 -6.87
N ALA A 29 -16.46 0.76 -6.84
CA ALA A 29 -17.66 0.73 -7.69
C ALA A 29 -17.35 0.80 -9.20
N GLY A 30 -16.17 1.30 -9.58
CA GLY A 30 -15.68 1.35 -10.96
C GLY A 30 -14.90 0.09 -11.37
N GLY A 31 -14.70 -0.86 -10.45
CA GLY A 31 -13.94 -2.09 -10.70
C GLY A 31 -12.43 -1.93 -10.53
N PHE A 32 -11.93 -0.77 -10.08
CA PHE A 32 -10.51 -0.52 -9.88
C PHE A 32 -10.04 -1.16 -8.57
N LEU A 33 -8.92 -1.88 -8.64
CA LEU A 33 -8.29 -2.48 -7.46
C LEU A 33 -7.64 -1.41 -6.59
N TYR A 34 -7.71 -1.61 -5.27
CA TYR A 34 -6.99 -0.82 -4.26
C TYR A 34 -6.68 -1.68 -3.03
N LEU A 35 -5.64 -1.33 -2.27
CA LEU A 35 -5.34 -1.97 -0.99
C LEU A 35 -6.41 -1.64 0.05
N SER A 36 -7.05 -2.69 0.55
CA SER A 36 -8.05 -2.60 1.62
C SER A 36 -7.52 -1.80 2.80
N ARG A 37 -8.24 -0.72 3.16
CA ARG A 37 -7.89 0.20 4.25
C ARG A 37 -8.01 -0.43 5.64
N THR A 38 -8.57 -1.64 5.74
CA THR A 38 -8.68 -2.42 6.97
C THR A 38 -7.68 -3.57 7.05
N HIS A 39 -6.88 -3.81 6.00
CA HIS A 39 -5.90 -4.89 5.98
C HIS A 39 -4.55 -4.45 6.58
N ASN A 40 -3.80 -5.39 7.17
CA ASN A 40 -2.53 -5.12 7.85
C ASN A 40 -1.48 -4.43 6.96
N TYR A 41 -1.44 -4.73 5.66
CA TYR A 41 -0.53 -4.06 4.73
C TYR A 41 -0.80 -2.56 4.57
N TYR A 42 -2.06 -2.10 4.73
CA TYR A 42 -2.33 -0.67 4.72
C TYR A 42 -1.70 0.01 5.93
N PHE A 43 -1.80 -0.61 7.11
CA PHE A 43 -1.15 -0.12 8.32
C PHE A 43 0.38 -0.21 8.23
N GLN A 44 0.93 -1.21 7.55
CA GLN A 44 2.36 -1.30 7.26
C GLN A 44 2.84 -0.09 6.44
N VAL A 45 2.16 0.21 5.33
CA VAL A 45 2.49 1.36 4.46
C VAL A 45 2.38 2.68 5.23
N MET A 46 1.28 2.90 5.97
CA MET A 46 1.10 4.10 6.79
C MET A 46 2.21 4.25 7.85
N THR A 47 2.65 3.14 8.45
CA THR A 47 3.73 3.16 9.44
C THR A 47 5.07 3.51 8.79
N GLN A 48 5.38 2.93 7.63
CA GLN A 48 6.62 3.24 6.90
C GLN A 48 6.65 4.72 6.51
N LEU A 49 5.54 5.26 5.99
CA LEU A 49 5.42 6.69 5.68
C LEU A 49 5.61 7.57 6.92
N ALA A 50 4.99 7.21 8.05
CA ALA A 50 5.11 7.96 9.29
C ALA A 50 6.52 7.94 9.88
N VAL A 51 7.21 6.80 9.82
CA VAL A 51 8.58 6.64 10.35
C VAL A 51 9.61 7.34 9.46
N THR A 52 9.41 7.34 8.15
CA THR A 52 10.36 7.94 7.19
C THR A 52 10.10 9.42 6.92
N GLY A 53 8.90 9.92 7.22
CA GLY A 53 8.47 11.26 6.85
C GLY A 53 8.30 11.47 5.34
N LEU A 54 8.24 10.39 4.56
CA LEU A 54 8.06 10.45 3.11
C LEU A 54 6.57 10.63 2.73
N PRO A 55 6.28 11.35 1.64
CA PRO A 55 4.92 11.77 1.32
C PRO A 55 4.03 10.68 0.71
N TRP A 56 4.62 9.65 0.10
CA TRP A 56 3.89 8.60 -0.60
C TRP A 56 4.66 7.28 -0.68
N CYS A 57 3.93 6.20 -0.90
CA CYS A 57 4.44 4.85 -1.13
C CYS A 57 3.72 4.25 -2.32
N ASP A 58 4.48 3.76 -3.30
CA ASP A 58 3.96 2.86 -4.31
C ASP A 58 3.81 1.46 -3.71
N PHE A 59 2.60 0.91 -3.78
CA PHE A 59 2.29 -0.44 -3.35
C PHE A 59 2.14 -1.31 -4.59
N PHE A 60 3.11 -2.20 -4.82
CA PHE A 60 3.17 -3.06 -5.99
C PHE A 60 2.89 -4.51 -5.63
N VAL A 61 2.02 -5.15 -6.40
CA VAL A 61 1.67 -6.57 -6.25
C VAL A 61 1.91 -7.26 -7.57
N TRP A 62 2.68 -8.35 -7.56
CA TRP A 62 2.90 -9.19 -8.73
C TRP A 62 2.48 -10.63 -8.45
N CYS A 63 1.62 -11.20 -9.30
CA CYS A 63 1.14 -12.58 -9.24
C CYS A 63 1.67 -13.34 -10.46
N GLY A 64 2.61 -14.26 -10.24
CA GLY A 64 3.42 -14.82 -11.33
C GLY A 64 2.76 -15.86 -12.23
N LYS A 65 1.63 -16.46 -11.84
CA LYS A 65 1.00 -17.54 -12.63
C LYS A 65 0.21 -17.02 -13.82
N ASP A 66 -0.64 -16.02 -13.59
CA ASP A 66 -1.42 -15.37 -14.66
C ASP A 66 -0.75 -14.06 -15.14
N ASP A 67 0.48 -13.79 -14.71
CA ASP A 67 1.26 -12.57 -14.97
C ASP A 67 0.45 -11.27 -14.74
N THR A 68 -0.34 -11.26 -13.67
CA THR A 68 -1.14 -10.09 -13.32
C THR A 68 -0.43 -9.26 -12.25
N HIS A 69 -0.57 -7.94 -12.34
CA HIS A 69 0.01 -7.02 -11.38
C HIS A 69 -0.96 -5.91 -11.00
N HIS A 70 -0.70 -5.28 -9.86
CA HIS A 70 -1.40 -4.11 -9.38
C HIS A 70 -0.38 -3.11 -8.82
N LEU A 71 -0.53 -1.85 -9.21
CA LEU A 71 0.22 -0.73 -8.67
C LEU A 71 -0.78 0.34 -8.23
N GLU A 72 -0.61 0.83 -7.01
CA GLU A 72 -1.25 2.08 -6.57
C GLU A 72 -0.27 2.94 -5.79
N THR A 73 -0.41 4.26 -5.91
CA THR A 73 0.31 5.23 -5.07
C THR A 73 -0.54 5.58 -3.86
N ILE A 74 -0.02 5.31 -2.67
CA ILE A 74 -0.67 5.61 -1.40
C ILE A 74 0.00 6.85 -0.79
N PHE A 75 -0.75 7.93 -0.66
CA PHE A 75 -0.29 9.15 -0.02
C PHE A 75 -0.39 9.06 1.50
N PHE A 76 0.53 9.70 2.20
CA PHE A 76 0.47 9.82 3.64
C PHE A 76 -0.76 10.66 4.03
N THR A 77 -1.78 10.00 4.57
CA THR A 77 -2.88 10.64 5.25
C THR A 77 -2.58 10.65 6.73
N ALA A 78 -2.84 11.77 7.41
CA ALA A 78 -2.65 11.83 8.85
C ALA A 78 -3.48 10.72 9.52
N MET A 79 -2.81 9.73 10.09
CA MET A 79 -3.46 8.63 10.81
C MET A 79 -4.26 9.24 11.97
N ASN A 80 -5.58 9.23 11.89
CA ASN A 80 -6.44 9.66 12.99
C ASN A 80 -6.16 8.79 14.22
N GLY A 81 -5.45 9.35 15.21
CA GLY A 81 -5.52 8.96 16.61
C GLY A 81 -4.58 7.88 17.14
N ARG A 82 -3.75 7.20 16.32
CA ARG A 82 -2.74 6.27 16.87
C ARG A 82 -1.38 6.94 16.94
N LYS A 83 -1.07 7.52 18.12
CA LYS A 83 0.29 7.94 18.46
C LYS A 83 1.22 6.75 18.26
N LEU A 84 2.14 6.85 17.31
CA LEU A 84 3.29 5.96 17.24
C LEU A 84 4.02 6.10 18.57
N LYS A 85 4.14 4.99 19.32
CA LYS A 85 4.93 4.97 20.54
C LYS A 85 6.39 5.16 20.14
N THR A 86 6.89 6.37 20.33
CA THR A 86 8.34 6.63 20.38
C THR A 86 8.92 5.83 21.54
N LYS A 87 9.97 5.06 21.28
CA LYS A 87 10.78 4.44 22.33
C LYS A 87 11.57 5.50 23.07
#